data_AF-W7BYH9-F1
#
_entry.id   AF-W7BYH9-F1
#
_cell.length_a   1.000
_cell.length_b   1.000
_cell.length_c   1.000
_cell.angle_alpha   90.00
_cell.angle_beta   90.00
_cell.angle_gamma   90.00
#
_symmetry.space_group_name_H-M   'P 1'
#
loop_
_entity.id
_entity.type
_entity.pdbx_description
1 polymer ?
#
loop_
_entity_poly.entity_id
_entity_poly.type
_entity_poly.pdbx_seq_one_letter_code
_entity_poly.pdbx_strand_id
1 'polypeptide(L)'
;MLSKQRVKLIALAFSFAIAFTMVAPALNVHAEESFSDLESLTTAQAISEIDNVGIEEVTGEEPQNTKMLLKAAAYKNKTYSYKRGGFAAWCKDYISYKYNGTTVAENNKWQEAGYIFPNIIGKKGITNYANGTGYKDYRGTKTYKVGTPSPWGDVAFAQFDRSDYYRVKSNGTGYLK
;
A
#
# COMPACT_ATOMS: atom_id res chain seq x y z
N MET A 1 -36.25 -75.20 -6.76
CA MET A 1 -36.44 -75.08 -8.22
C MET A 1 -35.35 -74.16 -8.77
N LEU A 2 -34.61 -74.63 -9.79
CA LEU A 2 -33.91 -73.95 -10.91
C LEU A 2 -33.32 -72.53 -10.70
N SER A 3 -32.17 -72.13 -11.24
CA SER A 3 -31.20 -72.73 -12.16
C SER A 3 -29.98 -71.79 -12.30
N LYS A 4 -28.85 -72.37 -12.72
CA LYS A 4 -27.67 -71.70 -13.30
C LYS A 4 -28.03 -70.74 -14.45
N GLN A 5 -27.31 -69.64 -14.62
CA GLN A 5 -26.51 -69.33 -15.83
C GLN A 5 -25.78 -67.98 -15.74
N ARG A 6 -24.55 -67.98 -16.25
CA ARG A 6 -23.68 -66.80 -16.48
C ARG A 6 -24.10 -66.09 -17.76
N VAL A 7 -24.03 -64.76 -17.82
CA VAL A 7 -23.87 -64.01 -19.09
C VAL A 7 -22.90 -62.84 -18.87
N LYS A 8 -22.01 -62.67 -19.84
CA LYS A 8 -20.93 -61.69 -19.94
C LYS A 8 -21.41 -60.42 -20.69
N LEU A 9 -20.94 -59.26 -20.24
CA LEU A 9 -20.28 -58.18 -21.02
C LEU A 9 -21.03 -57.58 -22.23
N ILE A 10 -21.49 -56.31 -22.14
CA ILE A 10 -21.72 -55.42 -23.29
C ILE A 10 -21.24 -53.99 -22.97
N ALA A 11 -20.61 -53.39 -23.98
CA ALA A 11 -19.75 -52.23 -24.00
C ALA A 11 -20.41 -50.88 -23.66
N LEU A 12 -19.58 -49.99 -23.10
CA LEU A 12 -19.88 -48.62 -22.69
C LEU A 12 -19.93 -47.68 -23.92
N ALA A 13 -21.04 -46.96 -24.00
CA ALA A 13 -21.43 -45.79 -24.77
C ALA A 13 -20.42 -45.08 -25.71
N PHE A 14 -20.88 -44.88 -26.96
CA PHE A 14 -20.46 -43.82 -27.88
C PHE A 14 -20.87 -42.45 -27.33
N SER A 15 -19.90 -41.56 -27.08
CA SER A 15 -20.14 -40.17 -26.70
C SER A 15 -19.79 -39.25 -27.87
N PHE A 16 -20.83 -38.65 -28.44
CA PHE A 16 -20.81 -37.64 -29.50
C PHE A 16 -20.33 -36.31 -28.89
N ALA A 17 -19.16 -35.80 -29.29
CA ALA A 17 -18.70 -34.46 -28.91
C ALA A 17 -18.76 -33.53 -30.11
N ILE A 18 -19.67 -32.56 -30.01
CA ILE A 18 -19.96 -31.51 -30.98
C ILE A 18 -18.79 -30.52 -31.02
N ALA A 19 -18.17 -30.36 -32.19
CA ALA A 19 -17.16 -29.32 -32.41
C ALA A 19 -17.85 -27.97 -32.65
N PHE A 20 -17.64 -27.01 -31.76
CA PHE A 20 -17.99 -25.60 -31.97
C PHE A 20 -16.71 -24.85 -32.40
N THR A 21 -16.63 -24.46 -33.67
CA THR A 21 -15.62 -23.54 -34.18
C THR A 21 -16.20 -22.12 -34.13
N MET A 22 -15.62 -21.25 -33.31
CA MET A 22 -15.89 -19.82 -33.35
C MET A 22 -14.69 -19.10 -33.95
N VAL A 23 -14.90 -18.57 -35.16
CA VAL A 23 -14.02 -17.59 -35.81
C VAL A 23 -14.36 -16.22 -35.23
N ALA A 24 -13.37 -15.53 -34.65
CA ALA A 24 -13.51 -14.13 -34.23
C ALA A 24 -12.99 -13.20 -35.35
N PRO A 25 -13.70 -12.12 -35.71
CA PRO A 25 -13.19 -11.13 -36.65
C PRO A 25 -12.51 -9.95 -35.94
N ALA A 26 -11.41 -9.50 -36.56
CA ALA A 26 -10.89 -8.13 -36.69
C ALA A 26 -10.49 -7.33 -35.43
N LEU A 27 -9.27 -6.78 -35.43
CA LEU A 27 -8.99 -5.39 -35.86
C LEU A 27 -7.47 -5.13 -35.75
N ASN A 28 -6.86 -4.66 -36.83
CA ASN A 28 -5.50 -4.12 -36.80
C ASN A 28 -5.51 -2.74 -36.15
N VAL A 29 -4.81 -2.57 -35.03
CA VAL A 29 -4.21 -1.30 -34.62
C VAL A 29 -2.80 -1.61 -34.15
N HIS A 30 -1.83 -1.42 -35.05
CA HIS A 30 -0.43 -1.32 -34.68
C HIS A 30 -0.19 0.15 -34.33
N ALA A 31 -0.25 0.48 -33.04
CA ALA A 31 0.32 1.72 -32.53
C ALA A 31 1.79 1.43 -32.20
N GLU A 32 2.70 1.78 -33.10
CA GLU A 32 4.12 1.94 -32.73
C GLU A 32 4.23 3.27 -31.99
N GLU A 33 4.08 3.25 -30.67
CA GLU A 33 4.57 4.32 -29.83
C GLU A 33 6.02 4.00 -29.48
N SER A 34 6.94 4.82 -29.97
CA SER A 34 8.35 4.77 -29.59
C SER A 34 8.49 5.20 -28.12
N PHE A 35 8.44 4.22 -27.21
CA PHE A 35 8.54 4.40 -25.75
C PHE A 35 9.94 4.74 -25.23
N SER A 36 10.95 4.90 -26.10
CA SER A 36 12.35 4.95 -25.66
C SER A 36 12.78 6.24 -24.96
N ASP A 37 12.10 7.36 -25.18
CA ASP A 37 12.54 8.68 -24.68
C ASP A 37 11.81 9.18 -23.42
N LEU A 38 10.74 8.50 -22.97
CA LEU A 38 10.00 8.86 -21.76
C LEU A 38 10.46 8.11 -20.49
N GLU A 39 11.04 6.92 -20.64
CA GLU A 39 11.38 6.04 -19.50
C GLU A 39 12.66 6.48 -18.75
N SER A 40 13.60 7.15 -19.44
CA SER A 40 14.89 7.52 -18.85
C SER A 40 14.81 8.77 -17.96
N LEU A 41 14.02 9.78 -18.36
CA LEU A 41 13.82 11.00 -17.56
C LEU A 41 13.01 10.72 -16.28
N THR A 42 11.99 9.85 -16.35
CA THR A 42 11.08 9.59 -15.22
C THR A 42 11.73 8.77 -14.10
N THR A 43 12.60 7.82 -14.41
CA THR A 43 13.28 7.00 -13.40
C THR A 43 14.32 7.81 -12.62
N ALA A 44 15.14 8.62 -13.30
CA ALA A 44 16.14 9.46 -12.65
C ALA A 44 15.51 10.56 -11.78
N GLN A 45 14.43 11.19 -12.28
CA GLN A 45 13.68 12.19 -11.53
C GLN A 45 12.98 11.56 -10.31
N ALA A 46 12.36 10.38 -10.46
CA ALA A 46 11.77 9.65 -9.34
C ALA A 46 12.78 9.37 -8.23
N ILE A 47 13.97 8.87 -8.59
CA ILE A 47 15.06 8.59 -7.65
C ILE A 47 15.51 9.86 -6.94
N SER A 48 15.65 10.97 -7.65
CA SER A 48 16.02 12.26 -7.05
C SER A 48 14.96 12.80 -6.08
N GLU A 49 13.69 12.43 -6.26
CA GLU A 49 12.58 12.84 -5.40
C GLU A 49 12.34 11.90 -4.21
N ILE A 50 12.98 10.73 -4.14
CA ILE A 50 12.86 9.77 -3.02
C ILE A 50 13.23 10.41 -1.68
N ASP A 51 14.21 11.31 -1.70
CA ASP A 51 14.71 11.94 -0.48
C ASP A 51 13.86 13.16 -0.05
N ASN A 52 12.92 13.62 -0.89
CA ASN A 52 11.96 14.66 -0.53
C ASN A 52 10.92 14.12 0.47
N VAL A 53 10.87 14.72 1.65
CA VAL A 53 9.83 14.47 2.66
C VAL A 53 9.06 15.74 2.94
N GLY A 54 7.74 15.66 2.84
CA GLY A 54 6.81 16.74 3.14
C GLY A 54 5.77 16.34 4.16
N ILE A 55 5.36 17.30 4.99
CA ILE A 55 4.17 17.19 5.84
C ILE A 55 2.99 17.64 4.97
N GLU A 56 2.01 16.76 4.74
CA GLU A 56 0.89 17.09 3.86
C GLU A 56 -0.39 17.44 4.62
N GLU A 57 -0.65 16.79 5.76
CA GLU A 57 -1.91 17.00 6.46
C GLU A 57 -1.78 16.80 7.97
N VAL A 58 -2.45 17.70 8.69
CA VAL A 58 -2.54 17.71 10.14
C VAL A 58 -4.00 17.88 10.52
N THR A 59 -4.75 16.78 10.55
CA THR A 59 -6.19 16.80 10.84
C THR A 59 -6.38 16.66 12.35
N GLY A 60 -7.01 17.65 12.99
CA GLY A 60 -7.40 17.62 14.40
C GLY A 60 -8.91 17.59 14.53
N GLU A 61 -9.45 16.63 15.27
CA GLU A 61 -10.87 16.61 15.60
C GLU A 61 -11.09 17.38 16.92
N GLU A 62 -11.77 18.52 16.84
CA GLU A 62 -12.29 19.21 18.03
C GLU A 62 -13.49 18.43 18.57
N PRO A 63 -13.56 18.17 19.90
CA PRO A 63 -14.65 17.36 20.46
C PRO A 63 -15.99 18.06 20.25
N GLN A 64 -16.91 17.38 19.56
CA GLN A 64 -18.29 17.81 19.40
C GLN A 64 -18.95 17.96 20.77
N ASN A 65 -19.63 19.09 20.95
CA ASN A 65 -20.06 19.66 22.21
C ASN A 65 -21.25 18.89 22.82
N THR A 66 -21.03 17.67 23.31
CA THR A 66 -21.97 16.98 24.19
C THR A 66 -21.68 17.39 25.63
N LYS A 67 -22.40 18.41 26.10
CA LYS A 67 -22.56 18.71 27.52
C LYS A 67 -22.89 17.39 28.24
N MET A 68 -22.20 17.12 29.34
CA MET A 68 -22.19 15.87 30.12
C MET A 68 -21.11 14.88 29.68
N LEU A 69 -19.85 15.20 30.00
CA LEU A 69 -19.07 14.47 31.00
C LEU A 69 -17.89 15.35 31.45
N LEU A 70 -17.82 15.52 32.76
CA LEU A 70 -17.04 16.52 33.47
C LEU A 70 -15.52 16.22 33.37
N LYS A 71 -14.77 17.10 32.69
CA LYS A 71 -13.43 17.59 33.07
C LYS A 71 -12.37 16.59 33.60
N ALA A 72 -12.38 15.33 33.20
CA ALA A 72 -11.14 14.56 33.06
C ALA A 72 -10.44 15.05 31.78
N ALA A 73 -9.11 15.23 31.78
CA ALA A 73 -8.36 15.80 30.66
C ALA A 73 -8.80 15.20 29.31
N ALA A 74 -9.66 15.93 28.59
CA ALA A 74 -10.33 15.41 27.41
C ALA A 74 -9.27 15.14 26.34
N TYR A 75 -9.16 13.88 25.93
CA TYR A 75 -8.25 13.50 24.87
C TYR A 75 -8.74 14.10 23.55
N LYS A 76 -7.86 14.83 22.87
CA LYS A 76 -8.05 15.32 21.51
C LYS A 76 -7.43 14.32 20.54
N ASN A 77 -8.09 14.07 19.41
CA ASN A 77 -7.55 13.21 18.35
C ASN A 77 -6.84 14.06 17.30
N LYS A 78 -5.73 13.56 16.80
CA LYS A 78 -4.99 14.20 15.72
C LYS A 78 -4.26 13.17 14.87
N THR A 79 -4.22 13.41 13.57
CA THR A 79 -3.55 12.56 12.60
C THR A 79 -2.50 13.38 11.86
N TYR A 80 -1.27 12.87 11.80
CA TYR A 80 -0.24 13.40 10.93
C TYR A 80 -0.07 12.52 9.70
N SER A 81 0.05 13.15 8.54
CA SER A 81 0.48 12.49 7.31
C SER A 81 1.85 13.03 6.85
N TYR A 82 2.75 12.12 6.53
CA TYR A 82 4.07 12.42 6.00
C TYR A 82 4.26 11.71 4.67
N LYS A 83 4.39 12.47 3.58
CA LYS A 83 4.70 11.93 2.27
C LYS A 83 6.20 11.93 2.07
N ARG A 84 6.73 10.80 1.63
CA ARG A 84 8.07 10.68 1.07
C ARG A 84 7.96 10.25 -0.39
N GLY A 85 8.79 10.85 -1.23
CA GLY A 85 8.86 10.52 -2.65
C GLY A 85 8.06 11.48 -3.54
N GLY A 86 8.19 11.21 -4.82
CA GLY A 86 7.81 12.08 -5.92
C GLY A 86 6.44 11.83 -6.53
N PHE A 87 6.20 12.42 -7.70
CA PHE A 87 5.04 12.05 -8.51
C PHE A 87 5.14 10.62 -9.05
N ALA A 88 6.34 10.16 -9.41
CA ALA A 88 6.53 8.85 -10.02
C ALA A 88 6.50 7.68 -9.01
N ALA A 89 6.88 7.92 -7.74
CA ALA A 89 6.73 6.93 -6.67
C ALA A 89 6.71 7.62 -5.31
N TRP A 90 5.69 7.34 -4.52
CA TRP A 90 5.51 7.94 -3.20
C TRP A 90 4.90 6.99 -2.19
N CYS A 91 5.20 7.24 -0.93
CA CYS A 91 4.55 6.59 0.20
C CYS A 91 4.21 7.63 1.28
N LYS A 92 2.96 7.60 1.73
CA LYS A 92 2.42 8.43 2.79
C LYS A 92 2.28 7.58 4.05
N ASP A 93 2.89 8.06 5.13
CA ASP A 93 2.76 7.48 6.45
C ASP A 93 1.74 8.29 7.25
N TYR A 94 0.74 7.60 7.81
CA TYR A 94 -0.28 8.19 8.64
C TYR A 94 -0.13 7.70 10.09
N ILE A 95 -0.12 8.65 11.02
CA ILE A 95 -0.03 8.38 12.46
C ILE A 95 -1.17 9.12 13.14
N SER A 96 -2.19 8.36 13.55
CA SER A 96 -3.33 8.86 14.32
C SER A 96 -3.12 8.57 15.81
N TYR A 97 -3.27 9.60 16.63
CA TYR A 97 -3.03 9.53 18.06
C TYR A 97 -4.00 10.43 18.82
N LYS A 98 -4.13 10.15 20.12
CA LYS A 98 -4.91 10.94 21.06
C LYS A 98 -4.00 11.55 22.12
N TYR A 99 -4.24 12.80 22.51
CA TYR A 99 -3.40 13.55 23.43
C TYR A 99 -4.22 14.43 24.38
N ASN A 100 -3.72 14.72 25.58
CA ASN A 100 -4.44 15.51 26.57
C ASN A 100 -3.56 16.51 27.36
N GLY A 101 -2.43 16.93 26.80
CA GLY A 101 -1.44 17.80 27.44
C GLY A 101 -0.37 17.03 28.22
N THR A 102 -0.74 15.92 28.87
CA THR A 102 0.16 15.14 29.73
C THR A 102 0.57 13.81 29.11
N THR A 103 -0.37 13.13 28.44
CA THR A 103 -0.15 11.80 27.86
C THR A 103 -0.42 11.79 26.36
N VAL A 104 0.15 10.79 25.69
CA VAL A 104 -0.12 10.44 24.30
C VAL A 104 -0.46 8.97 24.24
N ALA A 105 -1.57 8.63 23.59
CA ALA A 105 -1.90 7.26 23.26
C ALA A 105 -2.05 7.12 21.74
N GLU A 106 -1.60 5.98 21.23
CA GLU A 106 -1.78 5.64 19.82
C GLU A 106 -3.26 5.32 19.56
N ASN A 107 -3.75 5.69 18.39
CA ASN A 107 -5.06 5.26 17.90
C ASN A 107 -4.89 4.28 16.73
N ASN A 108 -4.28 4.74 15.64
CA ASN A 108 -4.03 3.91 14.46
C ASN A 108 -2.80 4.40 13.70
N LYS A 109 -2.21 3.53 12.88
CA LYS A 109 -1.09 3.85 11.98
C LYS A 109 -1.19 3.01 10.72
N TRP A 110 -1.03 3.65 9.56
CA TRP A 110 -1.10 2.96 8.27
C TRP A 110 -0.23 3.65 7.24
N GLN A 111 0.03 2.95 6.14
CA GLN A 111 0.78 3.48 5.01
C GLN A 111 -0.05 3.36 3.74
N GLU A 112 0.03 4.40 2.93
CA GLU A 112 -0.47 4.42 1.55
C GLU A 112 0.70 4.60 0.61
N ALA A 113 0.67 3.91 -0.51
CA ALA A 113 1.74 3.89 -1.48
C ALA A 113 1.12 4.02 -2.88
N GLY A 114 1.78 4.79 -3.74
CA GLY A 114 1.45 4.91 -5.15
C GLY A 114 2.71 4.99 -5.98
N TYR A 115 2.69 4.41 -7.17
CA TYR A 115 3.85 4.39 -8.04
C TYR A 115 3.46 4.23 -9.51
N ILE A 116 4.36 4.70 -10.37
CA ILE A 116 4.30 4.56 -11.82
C ILE A 116 5.52 3.76 -12.23
N PHE A 117 5.26 2.63 -12.86
CA PHE A 117 6.27 1.75 -13.42
C PHE A 117 7.27 2.54 -14.29
N PRO A 118 8.61 2.30 -14.20
CA PRO A 118 9.32 1.21 -13.53
C PRO A 118 9.62 1.42 -12.05
N ASN A 119 9.28 2.58 -11.49
CA ASN A 119 9.51 2.87 -10.09
C ASN A 119 8.42 2.16 -9.27
N ILE A 120 8.81 1.33 -8.32
CA ILE A 120 7.89 0.55 -7.49
C ILE A 120 8.16 0.90 -6.03
N ILE A 121 7.10 1.07 -5.25
CA ILE A 121 7.24 1.32 -3.81
C ILE A 121 6.45 0.33 -2.96
N GLY A 122 7.14 -0.26 -2.00
CA GLY A 122 6.62 -1.25 -1.07
C GLY A 122 6.41 -0.67 0.32
N LYS A 123 5.26 -1.00 0.92
CA LYS A 123 4.92 -0.68 2.31
C LYS A 123 5.53 -1.72 3.25
N LYS A 124 6.31 -1.30 4.25
CA LYS A 124 6.82 -2.18 5.31
C LYS A 124 6.15 -1.96 6.67
N GLY A 125 5.26 -0.98 6.76
CA GLY A 125 4.52 -0.62 7.96
C GLY A 125 5.19 0.47 8.79
N ILE A 126 4.46 0.88 9.84
CA ILE A 126 4.92 1.84 10.83
C ILE A 126 4.95 1.15 12.18
N THR A 127 6.07 1.23 12.88
CA THR A 127 6.28 0.61 14.19
C THR A 127 6.51 1.67 15.25
N ASN A 128 5.82 1.57 16.38
CA ASN A 128 6.16 2.36 17.57
C ASN A 128 7.35 1.69 18.26
N TYR A 129 8.46 2.40 18.42
CA TYR A 129 9.71 1.81 18.94
C TYR A 129 10.15 2.42 20.27
N ALA A 130 9.64 3.59 20.65
CA ALA A 130 9.88 4.18 21.95
C ALA A 130 8.64 4.90 22.48
N ASN A 131 8.47 4.83 23.80
CA ASN A 131 7.41 5.51 24.53
C ASN A 131 8.04 6.23 25.73
N GLY A 132 7.62 7.46 25.99
CA GLY A 132 8.04 8.19 27.18
C GLY A 132 6.87 8.94 27.80
N THR A 133 7.15 9.64 28.90
CA THR A 133 6.15 10.44 29.61
C THR A 133 5.80 11.66 28.76
N GLY A 134 4.72 11.55 27.98
CA GLY A 134 4.22 12.61 27.10
C GLY A 134 4.72 12.58 25.66
N TYR A 135 5.36 11.48 25.22
CA TYR A 135 5.67 11.31 23.79
C TYR A 135 5.66 9.85 23.35
N LYS A 136 5.49 9.65 22.04
CA LYS A 136 5.65 8.36 21.36
C LYS A 136 6.47 8.54 20.09
N ASP A 137 7.41 7.63 19.86
CA ASP A 137 8.26 7.62 18.67
C ASP A 137 7.88 6.47 17.74
N TYR A 138 7.86 6.79 16.46
CA TYR A 138 7.44 5.89 15.39
C TYR A 138 8.54 5.78 14.34
N ARG A 139 8.64 4.62 13.73
CA ARG A 139 9.49 4.37 12.57
C ARG A 139 8.64 3.82 11.45
N GLY A 140 8.50 4.57 10.36
CA GLY A 140 7.88 4.10 9.12
C GLY A 140 8.95 3.62 8.17
N THR A 141 8.88 2.36 7.75
CA THR A 141 9.83 1.81 6.77
C THR A 141 9.15 1.63 5.42
N LYS A 142 9.91 1.88 4.37
CA LYS A 142 9.47 1.90 2.97
C LYS A 142 10.56 1.27 2.12
N THR A 143 10.18 0.56 1.08
CA THR A 143 11.11 -0.07 0.15
C THR A 143 10.90 0.50 -1.25
N TYR A 144 11.91 1.18 -1.79
CA TYR A 144 11.94 1.65 -3.17
C TYR A 144 12.56 0.57 -4.05
N LYS A 145 11.96 0.31 -5.19
CA LYS A 145 12.45 -0.64 -6.17
C LYS A 145 12.37 -0.02 -7.56
N VAL A 146 13.27 -0.44 -8.43
CA VAL A 146 13.20 -0.13 -9.87
C VAL A 146 13.17 -1.46 -10.62
N GLY A 147 12.20 -1.64 -11.50
CA GLY A 147 12.00 -2.90 -12.21
C GLY A 147 11.87 -2.78 -13.73
N THR A 148 11.76 -3.93 -14.40
CA THR A 148 11.32 -4.06 -15.81
C THR A 148 9.99 -4.84 -15.84
N PRO A 149 9.04 -4.50 -16.72
CA PRO A 149 7.80 -5.25 -16.81
C PRO A 149 8.15 -6.59 -17.43
N SER A 150 7.80 -7.68 -16.75
CA SER A 150 8.03 -9.02 -17.28
C SER A 150 6.71 -9.79 -17.38
N PRO A 151 6.57 -10.71 -18.36
CA PRO A 151 5.37 -11.55 -18.51
C PRO A 151 5.06 -12.42 -17.27
N TRP A 152 6.02 -12.59 -16.36
CA TRP A 152 5.91 -13.43 -15.17
C TRP A 152 5.82 -12.62 -13.85
N GLY A 153 5.68 -11.30 -13.94
CA GLY A 153 5.64 -10.37 -12.81
C GLY A 153 6.83 -9.42 -12.77
N ASP A 154 6.72 -8.34 -12.01
CA ASP A 154 7.73 -7.27 -11.96
C ASP A 154 9.08 -7.78 -11.44
N VAL A 155 10.13 -7.67 -12.26
CA VAL A 155 11.50 -8.01 -11.86
C VAL A 155 12.19 -6.73 -11.40
N ALA A 156 12.59 -6.65 -10.13
CA ALA A 156 13.33 -5.51 -9.58
C ALA A 156 14.84 -5.69 -9.72
N PHE A 157 15.53 -4.71 -10.33
CA PHE A 157 17.00 -4.70 -10.45
C PHE A 157 17.68 -4.09 -9.23
N ALA A 158 17.03 -3.13 -8.59
CA ALA A 158 17.55 -2.43 -7.43
C ALA A 158 16.47 -2.27 -6.37
N GLN A 159 16.86 -2.40 -5.11
CA GLN A 159 16.00 -2.21 -3.96
C GLN A 159 16.72 -1.38 -2.89
N PHE A 160 16.03 -0.37 -2.37
CA PHE A 160 16.54 0.49 -1.31
C PHE A 160 15.49 0.65 -0.22
N ASP A 161 15.87 0.35 1.02
CA ASP A 161 15.02 0.60 2.17
C ASP A 161 15.30 1.99 2.74
N ARG A 162 14.23 2.72 3.03
CA ARG A 162 14.26 4.00 3.72
C ARG A 162 13.38 3.93 4.94
N SER A 163 13.89 4.47 6.05
CA SER A 163 13.15 4.55 7.30
C SER A 163 13.05 6.00 7.74
N ASP A 164 11.83 6.40 8.06
CA ASP A 164 11.49 7.71 8.58
C ASP A 164 11.17 7.61 10.07
N TYR A 165 11.67 8.55 10.85
CA TYR A 165 11.46 8.60 12.29
C TYR A 165 10.53 9.74 12.62
N TYR A 166 9.51 9.47 13.42
CA TYR A 166 8.51 10.46 13.81
C TYR A 166 8.42 10.51 15.33
N ARG A 167 8.09 11.69 15.85
CA ARG A 167 7.73 11.86 17.26
C ARG A 167 6.42 12.62 17.36
N VAL A 168 5.52 12.12 18.18
CA VAL A 168 4.30 12.82 18.61
C VAL A 168 4.37 13.10 20.11
N LYS A 169 3.85 14.26 20.53
CA LYS A 169 3.93 14.78 21.89
C LYS A 169 2.55 15.05 22.49
N SER A 170 2.48 15.06 23.82
CA SER A 170 1.25 15.23 24.59
C SER A 170 0.62 16.60 24.45
N ASN A 171 1.40 17.59 24.01
CA ASN A 171 0.91 18.92 23.64
C ASN A 171 0.24 18.94 22.25
N GLY A 172 0.12 17.80 21.56
CA GLY A 172 -0.49 17.70 20.25
C GLY A 172 0.43 18.10 19.09
N THR A 173 1.72 18.32 19.33
CA THR A 173 2.72 18.52 18.27
C THR A 173 3.30 17.18 17.82
N GLY A 174 3.65 17.10 16.55
CA GLY A 174 4.37 15.96 15.98
C GLY A 174 5.23 16.43 14.83
N TYR A 175 6.34 15.75 14.64
CA TYR A 175 7.34 16.11 13.64
C TYR A 175 8.13 14.89 13.19
N LEU A 176 8.69 15.00 11.98
CA LEU A 176 9.74 14.13 11.48
C LEU A 176 11.05 14.46 12.21
N LYS A 177 11.74 13.43 12.68
CA LYS A 177 13.03 13.52 13.38
C LYS A 177 14.22 13.48 12.43
#